data_AF-A0A4Q7E6E7-F1
#
_entry.id   AF-A0A4Q7E6E7-F1
#
_cell.length_a   1.000
_cell.length_b   1.000
_cell.length_c   1.000
_cell.angle_alpha   90.00
_cell.angle_beta   90.00
_cell.angle_gamma   90.00
#
_symmetry.space_group_name_H-M   'P 1'
#
loop_
_entity.id
_entity.type
_entity.pdbx_description
1 polymer ?
#
loop_
_entity_poly.entity_id
_entity_poly.type
_entity_poly.pdbx_seq_one_letter_code
_entity_poly.pdbx_strand_id
1 'polypeptide(L)' 'MFKEDACQISEPISAENMALFRRVVRNLVKQYTGRKDSIRGKCVRASFDDEFRAELIFG' A
#
# COMPACT_ATOMS: atom_id res chain seq x y z
N MET A 1 -8.97 -9.79 20.14
CA MET A 1 -9.72 -8.52 20.05
C MET A 1 -8.86 -7.55 19.26
N PHE A 2 -9.32 -7.09 18.09
CA PHE A 2 -8.57 -6.15 17.27
C PHE A 2 -8.57 -4.77 17.97
N LYS A 3 -7.39 -4.16 18.15
CA LYS A 3 -7.22 -2.89 18.86
C LYS A 3 -7.57 -1.70 17.96
N GLU A 4 -8.78 -1.68 17.42
CA GLU A 4 -9.24 -0.59 16.54
C GLU A 4 -9.19 0.78 17.23
N ASP A 5 -9.45 0.84 18.53
CA ASP A 5 -9.36 2.09 19.31
C ASP A 5 -7.93 2.62 19.46
N ALA A 6 -6.91 1.79 19.19
CA ALA A 6 -5.51 2.23 19.16
C ALA A 6 -5.10 2.84 17.80
N CYS A 7 -6.06 2.97 16.87
CA CYS A 7 -5.80 3.53 15.55
C CYS A 7 -5.54 5.05 15.65
N GLN A 8 -4.27 5.43 15.64
CA GLN A 8 -3.80 6.82 15.73
C GLN A 8 -4.06 7.65 14.46
N ILE A 9 -4.95 7.23 13.56
CA ILE A 9 -5.34 7.99 12.35
C ILE A 9 -6.14 9.27 12.71
N SER A 10 -6.58 9.41 13.95
CA SER A 10 -7.18 10.64 14.47
C SER A 10 -6.15 11.68 14.93
N GLU A 11 -4.87 11.30 15.07
CA GLU A 11 -3.82 12.21 15.51
C GLU A 11 -3.54 13.28 14.45
N PRO A 12 -3.20 14.53 14.80
CA PRO A 12 -3.08 15.64 13.85
C PRO A 12 -2.11 15.38 12.69
N ILE A 13 -1.03 14.64 12.94
CA ILE A 13 0.04 14.35 11.96
C ILE A 13 -0.28 13.10 11.10
N SER A 14 -1.28 12.31 11.50
CA SER A 14 -1.56 11.02 10.87
C SER A 14 -2.07 11.13 9.43
N ALA A 15 -2.79 12.20 9.09
CA ALA A 15 -3.26 12.45 7.73
C ALA A 15 -2.11 12.71 6.75
N GLU A 16 -1.11 13.48 7.18
CA GLU A 16 0.11 13.76 6.41
C GLU A 16 0.93 12.48 6.22
N ASN A 17 1.12 11.72 7.30
CA ASN A 17 1.78 10.42 7.23
C ASN A 17 1.07 9.48 6.25
N MET A 18 -0.26 9.42 6.29
CA MET A 18 -1.05 8.63 5.35
C MET A 18 -0.93 9.13 3.91
N ALA A 19 -0.82 10.44 3.68
CA ALA A 19 -0.57 10.99 2.35
C ALA A 19 0.82 10.57 1.82
N LEU A 20 1.84 10.60 2.68
CA LEU A 20 3.19 10.12 2.37
C LEU A 20 3.19 8.63 2.03
N PHE A 21 2.56 7.79 2.87
CA PHE A 21 2.44 6.35 2.59
C PHE A 21 1.75 6.08 1.26
N ARG A 22 0.62 6.75 0.98
CA ARG A 22 -0.09 6.62 -0.30
C ARG A 22 0.80 7.00 -1.48
N ARG A 23 1.62 8.05 -1.34
CA ARG A 23 2.57 8.48 -2.39
C ARG A 23 3.65 7.43 -2.63
N VAL A 24 4.24 6.89 -1.57
CA VAL A 24 5.27 5.83 -1.65
C VAL A 24 4.69 4.59 -2.34
N VAL A 25 3.54 4.08 -1.87
CA VAL A 25 2.87 2.92 -2.46
C VAL A 25 2.54 3.15 -3.95
N ARG A 26 2.03 4.34 -4.30
CA ARG A 26 1.72 4.69 -5.70
C ARG A 26 2.95 4.67 -6.60
N ASN A 27 4.10 5.12 -6.11
CA ASN A 27 5.34 5.10 -6.88
C ASN A 27 5.83 3.66 -7.09
N LEU A 28 5.84 2.86 -6.03
CA LEU A 28 6.21 1.43 -6.06
C LEU A 28 5.37 0.66 -7.09
N VAL A 29 4.05 0.81 -7.04
CA VAL A 29 3.10 0.17 -7.98
C VAL A 29 3.30 0.62 -9.43
N LYS A 30 3.69 1.89 -9.66
CA LYS A 30 3.97 2.42 -11.00
C LYS A 30 5.28 1.90 -11.58
N GLN A 31 6.29 1.69 -10.76
CA GLN A 31 7.60 1.18 -11.18
C GLN A 31 7.56 -0.31 -11.52
N TYR A 32 6.65 -1.07 -10.92
CA TYR A 32 6.50 -2.49 -11.19
C TYR A 32 6.11 -2.77 -12.65
N THR A 33 7.02 -3.40 -13.39
CA THR A 33 6.86 -3.75 -14.82
C THR A 33 6.63 -5.24 -15.07
N GLY A 34 6.66 -6.09 -14.05
CA GLY A 34 6.52 -7.55 -14.18
C GLY A 34 5.16 -8.01 -14.72
N ARG A 35 4.13 -7.15 -14.64
CA ARG A 35 2.79 -7.47 -15.13
C ARG A 35 2.06 -6.26 -15.71
N LYS A 36 1.35 -6.49 -16.83
CA LYS A 36 0.41 -5.55 -17.44
C LYS A 36 -0.95 -5.58 -16.73
N ASP A 37 -1.00 -4.96 -15.56
CA ASP A 37 -2.24 -4.67 -14.84
C ASP A 37 -2.40 -3.16 -14.63
N SER A 38 -3.65 -2.71 -14.46
CA SER A 38 -3.91 -1.33 -14.03
C SER A 38 -3.34 -1.09 -12.62
N ILE A 39 -3.04 0.16 -12.28
CA ILE A 39 -2.59 0.54 -10.93
C ILE A 39 -3.58 0.04 -9.86
N ARG A 40 -4.89 0.18 -10.12
CA ARG A 40 -5.93 -0.31 -9.21
C ARG A 40 -5.90 -1.83 -9.07
N GLY A 41 -5.73 -2.56 -10.16
CA GLY A 41 -5.63 -4.03 -10.14
C GLY A 41 -4.45 -4.51 -9.31
N LYS A 42 -3.28 -3.87 -9.47
CA LYS A 42 -2.09 -4.16 -8.65
C LYS A 42 -2.34 -3.90 -7.17
N CYS A 43 -2.97 -2.79 -6.79
CA CYS A 43 -3.28 -2.51 -5.38
C CYS A 43 -4.25 -3.54 -4.79
N VAL A 44 -5.28 -3.94 -5.53
CA VAL A 44 -6.25 -4.95 -5.08
C VAL A 44 -5.57 -6.31 -4.93
N ARG A 45 -4.71 -6.72 -5.87
CA ARG A 45 -3.94 -7.96 -5.72
C ARG A 45 -3.04 -7.94 -4.49
N ALA A 46 -2.27 -6.86 -4.32
CA ALA A 46 -1.38 -6.69 -3.17
C ALA A 46 -2.11 -6.71 -1.82
N SER A 47 -3.44 -6.57 -1.76
CA SER A 47 -4.17 -6.71 -0.50
C SER A 47 -4.38 -8.17 -0.05
N PHE A 48 -4.32 -9.15 -0.96
CA PHE A 48 -4.60 -10.56 -0.66
C PHE A 48 -3.56 -11.58 -1.17
N ASP A 49 -2.64 -11.17 -2.04
CA ASP A 49 -1.63 -12.02 -2.66
C ASP A 49 -0.25 -11.69 -2.05
N ASP A 50 0.18 -12.52 -1.11
CA ASP A 50 1.42 -12.30 -0.34
C ASP A 50 2.68 -12.39 -1.20
N GLU A 51 2.69 -13.34 -2.14
CA GLU A 51 3.82 -13.53 -3.09
C GLU A 51 3.93 -12.31 -3.99
N PHE A 52 2.82 -11.85 -4.56
CA PHE A 52 2.82 -10.63 -5.37
C PHE A 52 3.23 -9.41 -4.54
N ARG A 53 2.80 -9.31 -3.29
CA ARG A 53 3.20 -8.20 -2.41
C ARG A 53 4.69 -8.24 -2.08
N ALA A 54 5.28 -9.43 -1.93
CA ALA A 54 6.72 -9.59 -1.73
C ALA A 54 7.52 -9.20 -2.99
N GLU A 55 7.12 -9.72 -4.17
CA GLU A 55 7.69 -9.34 -5.47
C GLU A 55 7.61 -7.81 -5.68
N LEU A 56 6.45 -7.23 -5.39
CA LEU A 56 6.22 -5.79 -5.57
C LEU A 56 7.13 -4.92 -4.67
N ILE A 57 7.46 -5.38 -3.46
CA ILE A 57 8.27 -4.62 -2.49
C ILE A 57 9.77 -4.88 -2.67
N PHE A 58 10.16 -6.12 -2.99
CA PHE A 58 11.57 -6.54 -2.95
C PHE A 58 12.19 -6.83 -4.33
N GLY A 59 11.39 -6.91 -5.40
CA GLY A 59 11.86 -7.22 -6.76
C GLY A 59 11.83 -8.71 -7.05
#